data_AF-A8Z6F8-F1
#
_entry.id   AF-A8Z6F8-F1
#
_cell.length_a   1.000
_cell.length_b   1.000
_cell.length_c   1.000
_cell.angle_alpha   90.00
_cell.angle_beta   90.00
_cell.angle_gamma   90.00
#
_symmetry.space_group_name_H-M   'P 1'
#
loop_
_entity.id
_entity.type
_entity.pdbx_description
1 polymer ?
#
loop_
_entity_poly.entity_id
_entity_poly.type
_entity_poly.pdbx_seq_one_letter_code
_entity_poly.pdbx_strand_id
1 'polypeptide(L)'
;MKKVKFIVFVCLFILLPLAYFNGFIRISDLTSEQESIAKKYGGVYVFDEKLEKEIDKREEERDKYLDDFFKNNNRDFDLNDQTIMNEKLPRVLSNGKKYYVTTRDYGNDFKKKAEVPEIYLNKIVEFIGEDKFYKWQPFISMSYFYLDDNKNIIPIKTSVNYYKGYKIFGLYGDEASGIRLYKETSINISGDNYFYFIDSKFQKISSKSKDK
;
A
#
# COMPACT_ATOMS: atom_id res chain seq x y z
N MET A 1 2.14 -60.67 15.33
CA MET A 1 2.37 -59.39 16.05
C MET A 1 3.42 -58.46 15.42
N LYS A 2 4.45 -58.94 14.69
CA LYS A 2 5.50 -58.06 14.12
C LYS A 2 5.04 -57.17 12.93
N LYS A 3 4.16 -57.67 12.06
CA LYS A 3 3.69 -56.93 10.86
C LYS A 3 2.81 -55.71 11.19
N VAL A 4 1.92 -55.81 12.19
CA VAL A 4 1.05 -54.71 12.61
C VAL A 4 1.85 -53.58 13.25
N LYS A 5 2.85 -53.91 14.09
CA LYS A 5 3.75 -52.92 14.68
C LYS A 5 4.58 -52.18 13.62
N PHE A 6 4.98 -52.87 12.54
CA PHE A 6 5.70 -52.25 11.42
C PHE A 6 4.83 -51.26 10.64
N ILE A 7 3.58 -51.62 10.33
CA ILE A 7 2.63 -50.74 9.63
C ILE A 7 2.30 -49.51 10.48
N VAL A 8 2.04 -49.69 11.78
CA VAL A 8 1.77 -48.57 12.69
C VAL A 8 2.98 -47.64 12.79
N PHE A 9 4.20 -48.19 12.80
CA PHE A 9 5.44 -47.39 12.84
C PHE A 9 5.68 -46.60 11.54
N VAL A 10 5.38 -47.19 10.37
CA VAL A 10 5.44 -46.51 9.07
C VAL A 10 4.40 -45.38 8.98
N CYS A 11 3.16 -45.61 9.43
CA CYS A 11 2.14 -44.56 9.46
C CYS A 11 2.52 -43.40 10.39
N LEU A 12 3.12 -43.68 11.56
CA LEU A 12 3.61 -42.65 12.47
C LEU A 12 4.74 -41.81 11.85
N PHE A 13 5.67 -42.43 11.12
CA PHE A 13 6.78 -41.73 10.44
C PHE A 13 6.34 -40.89 9.23
N ILE A 14 5.19 -41.19 8.62
CA ILE A 14 4.61 -40.37 7.54
C ILE A 14 3.73 -39.25 8.11
N LEU A 15 2.97 -39.52 9.19
CA LEU A 15 2.08 -38.56 9.83
C LEU A 15 2.82 -37.53 10.70
N LEU A 16 3.96 -37.88 11.31
CA LEU A 16 4.77 -36.95 12.12
C LEU A 16 5.32 -35.76 11.30
N PRO A 17 5.87 -35.95 10.09
CA PRO A 17 6.20 -34.83 9.19
C PRO A 17 4.98 -34.00 8.83
N LEU A 18 3.83 -34.61 8.54
CA LEU A 18 2.58 -33.88 8.23
C LEU A 18 2.08 -33.03 9.42
N ALA A 19 2.29 -33.49 10.65
CA ALA A 19 1.96 -32.76 11.87
C ALA A 19 3.05 -31.74 12.29
N TYR A 20 4.32 -31.98 11.96
CA TYR A 20 5.41 -31.01 12.15
C TYR A 20 5.37 -29.90 11.09
N PHE A 21 4.90 -30.20 9.87
CA PHE A 21 4.44 -29.23 8.88
C PHE A 21 3.04 -28.71 9.23
N ASN A 22 2.82 -28.35 10.49
CA ASN A 22 1.64 -27.59 10.93
C ASN A 22 1.71 -26.13 10.42
N GLY A 23 1.78 -25.95 9.11
CA GLY A 23 1.85 -24.64 8.49
C GLY A 23 1.85 -24.75 6.99
N PHE A 24 0.68 -24.55 6.40
CA PHE A 24 0.44 -24.20 5.01
C PHE A 24 1.70 -24.11 4.13
N ILE A 25 1.88 -25.03 3.17
CA ILE A 25 2.93 -24.90 2.17
C ILE A 25 2.65 -23.60 1.38
N ARG A 26 3.54 -22.62 1.51
CA ARG A 26 3.52 -21.38 0.73
C ARG A 26 4.54 -21.53 -0.39
N ILE A 27 4.06 -21.55 -1.62
CA ILE A 27 4.93 -21.57 -2.81
C ILE A 27 4.80 -20.22 -3.51
N SER A 28 5.95 -19.65 -3.84
CA SER A 28 6.04 -18.46 -4.69
C SER A 28 7.24 -18.58 -5.63
N ASP A 29 7.06 -18.20 -6.89
CA ASP A 29 8.14 -18.12 -7.88
C ASP A 29 8.95 -16.83 -7.70
N LEU A 30 9.41 -16.53 -6.48
CA LEU A 30 10.16 -15.30 -6.18
C LEU A 30 11.59 -15.45 -6.70
N THR A 31 11.97 -14.58 -7.63
CA THR A 31 13.39 -14.45 -8.01
C THR A 31 14.07 -13.48 -7.04
N SER A 32 15.33 -13.75 -6.69
CA SER A 32 16.15 -12.83 -5.89
C SER A 32 16.25 -11.44 -6.54
N GLU A 33 16.18 -11.39 -7.87
CA GLU A 33 16.13 -10.17 -8.65
C GLU A 33 14.87 -9.33 -8.32
N GLN A 34 13.67 -9.93 -8.39
CA GLN A 34 12.40 -9.25 -8.09
C GLN A 34 12.42 -8.63 -6.68
N GLU A 35 12.87 -9.40 -5.70
CA GLU A 35 12.96 -8.94 -4.32
C GLU A 35 13.96 -7.79 -4.17
N SER A 36 15.12 -7.85 -4.84
CA SER A 36 16.10 -6.77 -4.82
C SER A 36 15.54 -5.47 -5.43
N ILE A 37 14.80 -5.57 -6.55
CA ILE A 37 14.18 -4.43 -7.21
C ILE A 37 13.09 -3.84 -6.33
N ALA A 38 12.21 -4.67 -5.78
CA ALA A 38 11.15 -4.24 -4.88
C ALA A 38 11.70 -3.54 -3.64
N LYS A 39 12.76 -4.09 -3.01
CA LYS A 39 13.43 -3.47 -1.87
C LYS A 39 14.19 -2.19 -2.22
N LYS A 40 14.69 -2.06 -3.45
CA LYS A 40 15.47 -0.89 -3.88
C LYS A 40 14.58 0.28 -4.30
N TYR A 41 13.49 0.00 -4.99
CA TYR A 41 12.67 1.01 -5.66
C TYR A 41 11.22 1.08 -5.16
N GLY A 42 10.72 0.05 -4.49
CA GLY A 42 9.42 0.12 -3.82
C GLY A 42 9.47 1.12 -2.66
N GLY A 43 8.38 1.87 -2.45
CA GLY A 43 8.31 2.88 -1.41
C GLY A 43 7.50 4.11 -1.83
N VAL A 44 7.71 5.20 -1.10
CA VAL A 44 6.98 6.47 -1.28
C VAL A 44 7.81 7.44 -2.11
N TYR A 45 7.15 8.11 -3.04
CA TYR A 45 7.71 9.08 -3.98
C TYR A 45 6.98 10.41 -3.80
N VAL A 46 7.73 11.44 -3.38
CA VAL A 46 7.20 12.78 -3.13
C VAL A 46 7.75 13.74 -4.17
N PHE A 47 6.83 14.38 -4.90
CA PHE A 47 7.13 15.34 -5.95
C PHE A 47 7.32 16.77 -5.41
N ASP A 48 6.67 17.09 -4.28
CA ASP A 48 6.81 18.38 -3.61
C ASP A 48 6.87 18.17 -2.09
N GLU A 49 8.08 18.26 -1.54
CA GLU A 49 8.34 18.09 -0.10
C GLU A 49 7.62 19.15 0.75
N LYS A 50 7.52 20.39 0.27
CA LYS A 50 6.91 21.47 1.05
C LYS A 50 5.42 21.24 1.20
N LEU A 51 4.74 20.89 0.11
CA LEU A 51 3.32 20.58 0.13
C LEU A 51 3.02 19.27 0.87
N GLU A 52 3.89 18.28 0.79
CA GLU A 52 3.74 17.05 1.55
C GLU A 52 3.78 17.30 3.07
N LYS A 53 4.79 18.02 3.56
CA LYS A 53 4.87 18.43 4.98
C LYS A 53 3.70 19.29 5.41
N GLU A 54 3.24 20.18 4.53
CA GLU A 54 2.07 21.01 4.78
C GLU A 54 0.80 20.18 4.97
N ILE A 55 0.58 19.17 4.12
CA ILE A 55 -0.55 18.26 4.23
C ILE A 55 -0.42 17.37 5.46
N ASP A 56 0.76 16.79 5.71
CA ASP A 56 0.97 15.91 6.88
C ASP A 56 0.65 16.64 8.19
N LYS A 57 1.11 17.89 8.35
CA LYS A 57 0.76 18.72 9.52
C LYS A 57 -0.75 18.96 9.64
N ARG A 58 -1.43 19.25 8.54
CA ARG A 58 -2.89 19.50 8.54
C ARG A 58 -3.69 18.25 8.84
N GLU A 59 -3.33 17.11 8.27
CA GLU A 59 -4.02 15.86 8.57
C GLU A 59 -3.74 15.42 10.02
N GLU A 60 -2.55 15.69 10.58
CA GLU A 60 -2.28 15.50 12.01
C GLU A 60 -3.17 16.39 12.90
N GLU A 61 -3.36 17.66 12.54
CA GLU A 61 -4.28 18.57 13.25
C GLU A 61 -5.74 18.09 13.17
N ARG A 62 -6.15 17.57 12.00
CA ARG A 62 -7.49 17.01 11.79
C ARG A 62 -7.70 15.73 12.61
N ASP A 63 -6.72 14.85 12.65
CA ASP A 63 -6.76 13.60 13.42
C ASP A 63 -6.85 13.89 14.93
N LYS A 64 -6.05 14.84 15.44
CA LYS A 64 -6.12 15.28 16.84
C LYS A 64 -7.48 15.87 17.21
N TYR A 65 -8.03 16.74 16.34
CA TYR A 65 -9.35 17.29 16.57
C TYR A 65 -10.43 16.20 16.62
N LEU A 66 -10.35 15.19 15.73
CA LEU A 66 -11.29 14.07 15.73
C LEU A 66 -11.19 13.25 17.02
N ASP A 67 -9.97 12.91 17.44
CA ASP A 67 -9.73 12.16 18.67
C ASP A 67 -10.30 12.90 19.89
N ASP A 68 -10.04 14.21 20.00
CA ASP A 68 -10.60 15.05 21.07
C ASP A 68 -12.13 15.16 20.98
N PHE A 69 -12.68 15.27 19.77
CA PHE A 69 -14.12 15.36 19.55
C PHE A 69 -14.84 14.08 20.01
N PHE A 70 -14.33 12.89 19.66
CA PHE A 70 -14.96 11.63 20.06
C PHE A 70 -14.79 11.33 21.54
N LYS A 71 -13.60 11.59 22.10
CA LYS A 71 -13.36 11.45 23.54
C LYS A 71 -14.32 12.30 24.38
N ASN A 72 -14.59 13.53 23.96
CA ASN A 72 -15.45 14.44 24.71
C ASN A 72 -16.95 14.17 24.51
N ASN A 73 -17.35 13.51 23.42
CA ASN A 73 -18.76 13.23 23.11
C ASN A 73 -19.20 11.78 23.38
N ASN A 74 -18.30 10.90 23.84
CA ASN A 74 -18.57 9.48 24.16
C ASN A 74 -19.35 8.74 23.05
N ARG A 75 -19.02 9.01 21.77
CA ARG A 75 -19.64 8.35 20.62
C ARG A 75 -18.61 8.01 19.56
N ASP A 76 -18.93 7.01 18.76
CA ASP A 76 -18.12 6.58 17.62
C ASP A 76 -18.28 7.53 16.42
N PHE A 77 -17.31 7.43 15.50
CA PHE A 77 -17.26 8.16 14.24
C PHE A 77 -18.47 7.86 13.35
N ASP A 78 -19.14 8.92 12.91
CA ASP A 78 -20.17 8.90 11.88
C ASP A 78 -19.59 9.45 10.57
N LEU A 79 -20.09 8.95 9.43
CA LEU A 79 -19.76 9.51 8.11
C LEU A 79 -20.07 11.01 8.03
N ASN A 80 -21.12 11.47 8.72
CA ASN A 80 -21.48 12.88 8.79
C ASN A 80 -20.41 13.75 9.48
N ASP A 81 -19.59 13.17 10.36
CA ASP A 81 -18.52 13.90 11.04
C ASP A 81 -17.44 14.36 10.05
N GLN A 82 -17.26 13.67 8.91
CA GLN A 82 -16.36 14.15 7.85
C GLN A 82 -16.79 15.49 7.28
N THR A 83 -18.09 15.72 7.14
CA THR A 83 -18.62 16.98 6.63
C THR A 83 -18.32 18.11 7.61
N ILE A 84 -18.61 17.89 8.90
CA ILE A 84 -18.31 18.85 9.98
C ILE A 84 -16.80 19.15 10.05
N MET A 85 -15.97 18.12 9.90
CA MET A 85 -14.51 18.26 9.83
C MET A 85 -14.05 19.09 8.65
N ASN A 86 -14.63 18.85 7.47
CA ASN A 86 -14.26 19.56 6.25
C ASN A 86 -14.71 21.03 6.29
N GLU A 87 -15.76 21.35 7.06
CA GLU A 87 -16.17 22.73 7.33
C GLU A 87 -15.23 23.43 8.31
N LYS A 88 -14.86 22.78 9.43
CA LYS A 88 -14.01 23.38 10.47
C LYS A 88 -12.53 23.44 10.09
N LEU A 89 -12.01 22.38 9.49
CA LEU A 89 -10.60 22.22 9.13
C LEU A 89 -10.49 21.87 7.64
N PRO A 90 -10.82 22.79 6.73
CA PRO A 90 -10.90 22.47 5.31
C PRO A 90 -9.55 22.01 4.75
N ARG A 91 -9.60 21.00 3.87
CA ARG A 91 -8.42 20.49 3.15
C ARG A 91 -7.99 21.45 2.04
N VAL A 92 -7.41 22.58 2.44
CA VAL A 92 -6.95 23.66 1.56
C VAL A 92 -5.47 23.97 1.84
N LEU A 93 -4.67 23.90 0.78
CA LEU A 93 -3.26 24.25 0.78
C LEU A 93 -3.05 25.77 0.91
N SER A 94 -1.85 26.18 1.28
CA SER A 94 -1.40 27.58 1.38
C SER A 94 -1.58 28.37 0.08
N ASN A 95 -1.58 27.68 -1.06
CA ASN A 95 -1.87 28.25 -2.38
C ASN A 95 -3.38 28.34 -2.72
N GLY A 96 -4.26 28.08 -1.76
CA GLY A 96 -5.71 28.14 -1.91
C GLY A 96 -6.34 26.93 -2.62
N LYS A 97 -5.56 25.92 -3.02
CA LYS A 97 -6.08 24.74 -3.71
C LYS A 97 -6.58 23.68 -2.73
N LYS A 98 -7.73 23.07 -3.04
CA LYS A 98 -8.20 21.87 -2.35
C LYS A 98 -7.23 20.71 -2.64
N TYR A 99 -6.79 20.01 -1.59
CA TYR A 99 -6.01 18.78 -1.74
C TYR A 99 -6.87 17.55 -1.40
N TYR A 100 -6.43 16.43 -1.94
CA TYR A 100 -7.01 15.11 -1.77
C TYR A 100 -6.00 14.19 -1.10
N VAL A 101 -6.47 13.39 -0.15
CA VAL A 101 -5.68 12.35 0.53
C VAL A 101 -6.09 10.94 0.10
N THR A 102 -7.15 10.83 -0.69
CA THR A 102 -7.61 9.58 -1.31
C THR A 102 -8.07 9.83 -2.74
N THR A 103 -7.87 8.83 -3.61
CA THR A 103 -8.44 8.83 -4.97
C THR A 103 -9.96 8.63 -4.97
N ARG A 104 -10.52 8.10 -3.87
CA ARG A 104 -11.96 7.86 -3.71
C ARG A 104 -12.75 9.17 -3.65
N ASP A 105 -12.25 10.15 -2.88
CA ASP A 105 -12.91 11.45 -2.75
C ASP A 105 -12.96 12.18 -4.10
N TYR A 106 -11.87 12.14 -4.86
CA TYR A 106 -11.85 12.64 -6.22
C TYR A 106 -12.83 11.88 -7.14
N GLY A 107 -12.88 10.56 -7.04
CA GLY A 107 -13.83 9.75 -7.80
C GLY A 107 -15.29 10.09 -7.50
N ASN A 108 -15.59 10.43 -6.25
CA ASN A 108 -16.92 10.88 -5.85
C ASN A 108 -17.26 12.26 -6.43
N ASP A 109 -16.31 13.21 -6.36
CA ASP A 109 -16.45 14.59 -6.84
C ASP A 109 -16.62 14.65 -8.37
N PHE A 110 -15.83 13.88 -9.13
CA PHE A 110 -15.73 14.00 -10.59
C PHE A 110 -16.30 12.81 -11.37
N LYS A 111 -16.78 11.77 -10.68
CA LYS A 111 -17.28 10.52 -11.30
C LYS A 111 -16.29 9.86 -12.27
N LYS A 112 -14.99 10.02 -12.01
CA LYS A 112 -13.89 9.42 -12.78
C LYS A 112 -12.75 8.98 -11.88
N LYS A 113 -11.98 7.99 -12.32
CA LYS A 113 -10.81 7.50 -11.58
C LYS A 113 -9.70 8.54 -11.55
N ALA A 114 -9.05 8.71 -10.40
CA ALA A 114 -7.79 9.47 -10.31
C ALA A 114 -6.64 8.56 -10.73
N GLU A 115 -5.87 8.99 -11.71
CA GLU A 115 -4.68 8.29 -12.20
C GLU A 115 -3.49 9.24 -12.20
N VAL A 116 -2.30 8.68 -11.99
CA VAL A 116 -1.06 9.46 -12.06
C VAL A 116 -0.89 9.95 -13.49
N PRO A 117 -0.82 11.28 -13.74
CA PRO A 117 -0.63 11.78 -15.09
C PRO A 117 0.69 11.28 -15.67
N GLU A 118 0.71 11.07 -16.99
CA GLU A 118 1.84 10.47 -17.72
C GLU A 118 3.18 11.17 -17.43
N ILE A 119 3.19 12.50 -17.39
CA ILE A 119 4.40 13.29 -17.09
C ILE A 119 5.02 12.98 -15.71
N TYR A 120 4.22 12.55 -14.74
CA TYR A 120 4.69 12.16 -13.40
C TYR A 120 5.05 10.68 -13.36
N LEU A 121 4.28 9.85 -14.08
CA LEU A 121 4.58 8.43 -14.25
C LEU A 121 5.96 8.25 -14.91
N ASN A 122 6.25 9.01 -15.97
CA ASN A 122 7.52 8.93 -16.68
C ASN A 122 8.72 9.24 -15.78
N LYS A 123 8.61 10.21 -14.86
CA LYS A 123 9.65 10.49 -13.86
C LYS A 123 9.94 9.29 -12.94
N ILE A 124 8.89 8.54 -12.57
CA ILE A 124 9.04 7.32 -11.76
C ILE A 124 9.68 6.21 -12.60
N VAL A 125 9.22 6.04 -13.83
CA VAL A 125 9.75 5.04 -14.78
C VAL A 125 11.22 5.30 -15.07
N GLU A 126 11.63 6.54 -15.34
CA GLU A 126 13.02 6.95 -15.56
C GLU A 126 13.91 6.63 -14.36
N PHE A 127 13.43 6.87 -13.13
CA PHE A 127 14.19 6.57 -11.92
C PHE A 127 14.37 5.08 -11.66
N ILE A 128 13.33 4.28 -11.93
CA ILE A 128 13.37 2.82 -11.75
C ILE A 128 14.18 2.16 -12.88
N GLY A 129 14.05 2.69 -14.10
CA GLY A 129 14.47 2.09 -15.36
C GLY A 129 13.32 1.35 -16.04
N GLU A 130 13.06 1.70 -17.32
CA GLU A 130 11.97 1.12 -18.13
C GLU A 130 12.00 -0.42 -18.15
N ASP A 131 13.19 -1.00 -18.35
CA ASP A 131 13.41 -2.44 -18.37
C ASP A 131 12.87 -3.13 -17.11
N LYS A 132 13.18 -2.57 -15.94
CA LYS A 132 12.75 -3.10 -14.64
C LYS A 132 11.29 -2.80 -14.37
N PHE A 133 10.83 -1.62 -14.76
CA PHE A 133 9.45 -1.18 -14.57
C PHE A 133 8.48 -2.08 -15.33
N TYR A 134 8.71 -2.29 -16.63
CA TYR A 134 7.82 -3.11 -17.46
C TYR A 134 7.95 -4.60 -17.19
N LYS A 135 9.13 -5.09 -16.79
CA LYS A 135 9.32 -6.50 -16.39
C LYS A 135 8.55 -6.84 -15.11
N TRP A 136 8.56 -5.97 -14.11
CA TRP A 136 8.02 -6.26 -12.78
C TRP A 136 6.67 -5.59 -12.47
N GLN A 137 6.24 -4.63 -13.30
CA GLN A 137 4.93 -3.98 -13.27
C GLN A 137 4.45 -3.61 -11.87
N PRO A 138 5.15 -2.69 -11.17
CA PRO A 138 4.72 -2.27 -9.85
C PRO A 138 3.35 -1.59 -9.90
N PHE A 139 2.59 -1.76 -8.83
CA PHE A 139 1.35 -1.03 -8.60
C PHE A 139 1.66 0.38 -8.09
N ILE A 140 1.19 1.39 -8.82
CA ILE A 140 1.36 2.79 -8.43
C ILE A 140 0.02 3.33 -7.92
N SER A 141 0.04 3.90 -6.72
CA SER A 141 -1.09 4.61 -6.14
C SER A 141 -0.73 6.06 -5.83
N MET A 142 -1.75 6.92 -5.86
CA MET A 142 -1.64 8.33 -5.52
C MET A 142 -2.24 8.56 -4.13
N SER A 143 -1.45 9.14 -3.25
CA SER A 143 -1.85 9.41 -1.88
C SER A 143 -2.26 10.86 -1.74
N TYR A 144 -1.36 11.81 -2.05
CA TYR A 144 -1.66 13.24 -1.98
C TYR A 144 -1.58 13.89 -3.35
N PHE A 145 -2.56 14.73 -3.65
CA PHE A 145 -2.62 15.49 -4.89
C PHE A 145 -3.60 16.66 -4.77
N TYR A 146 -3.49 17.61 -5.68
CA TYR A 146 -4.46 18.69 -5.84
C TYR A 146 -4.79 18.88 -7.32
N LEU A 147 -5.69 19.81 -7.61
CA LEU A 147 -6.04 20.18 -8.97
C LEU A 147 -5.50 21.57 -9.31
N ASP A 148 -4.87 21.69 -10.47
CA ASP A 148 -4.50 22.99 -11.02
C ASP A 148 -5.74 23.80 -11.46
N ASP A 149 -5.51 25.01 -11.99
CA ASP A 149 -6.59 25.87 -12.50
C ASP A 149 -7.41 25.21 -13.63
N ASN A 150 -6.77 24.32 -14.39
CA ASN A 150 -7.36 23.59 -15.51
C ASN A 150 -8.00 22.26 -15.08
N LYS A 151 -8.10 21.99 -13.78
CA LYS A 151 -8.62 20.72 -13.20
C LYS A 151 -7.79 19.49 -13.57
N ASN A 152 -6.52 19.66 -13.90
CA ASN A 152 -5.56 18.56 -14.04
C ASN A 152 -5.07 18.12 -12.67
N ILE A 153 -4.85 16.82 -12.52
CA ILE A 153 -4.27 16.26 -11.29
C ILE A 153 -2.79 16.62 -11.22
N ILE A 154 -2.39 17.19 -10.08
CA ILE A 154 -0.99 17.45 -9.72
C ILE A 154 -0.63 16.56 -8.52
N PRO A 155 0.09 15.44 -8.74
CA PRO A 155 0.54 14.56 -7.67
C PRO A 155 1.55 15.26 -6.76
N ILE A 156 1.38 15.07 -5.45
CA ILE A 156 2.32 15.49 -4.40
C ILE A 156 3.03 14.26 -3.84
N LYS A 157 2.29 13.20 -3.50
CA LYS A 157 2.80 11.96 -2.90
C LYS A 157 2.18 10.74 -3.56
N THR A 158 3.01 9.83 -4.04
CA THR A 158 2.61 8.55 -4.65
C THR A 158 3.35 7.39 -3.98
N SER A 159 2.82 6.18 -4.09
CA SER A 159 3.48 4.97 -3.61
C SER A 159 3.67 3.99 -4.76
N VAL A 160 4.87 3.42 -4.85
CA VAL A 160 5.22 2.36 -5.80
C VAL A 160 5.32 1.06 -5.03
N ASN A 161 4.41 0.14 -5.31
CA ASN A 161 4.26 -1.11 -4.56
C ASN A 161 4.46 -2.33 -5.46
N TYR A 162 5.34 -3.24 -5.06
CA TYR A 162 5.52 -4.53 -5.69
C TYR A 162 4.76 -5.58 -4.91
N TYR A 163 3.80 -6.23 -5.56
CA TYR A 163 3.04 -7.33 -4.98
C TYR A 163 3.52 -8.66 -5.52
N LYS A 164 3.62 -9.65 -4.65
CA LYS A 164 3.91 -11.03 -5.03
C LYS A 164 2.74 -11.92 -4.67
N GLY A 165 2.27 -12.67 -5.66
CA GLY A 165 1.26 -13.71 -5.49
C GLY A 165 1.82 -14.96 -4.81
N TYR A 166 1.07 -15.52 -3.88
CA TYR A 166 1.37 -16.76 -3.16
C TYR A 166 0.19 -17.70 -3.24
N LYS A 167 0.48 -18.98 -3.47
CA LYS A 167 -0.48 -20.07 -3.27
C LYS A 167 -0.23 -20.68 -1.92
N ILE A 168 -1.27 -20.68 -1.10
CA ILE A 168 -1.25 -21.24 0.25
C ILE A 168 -2.11 -22.49 0.20
N PHE A 169 -1.48 -23.67 0.25
CA PHE A 169 -2.19 -24.96 0.18
C PHE A 169 -2.81 -25.35 1.52
N GLY A 170 -4.07 -25.77 1.51
CA GLY A 170 -4.88 -26.11 2.68
C GLY A 170 -6.34 -26.32 2.29
N LEU A 171 -7.18 -26.75 3.23
CA LEU A 171 -8.62 -26.86 3.00
C LEU A 171 -9.29 -25.50 3.27
N TYR A 172 -9.88 -24.91 2.24
CA TYR A 172 -10.59 -23.62 2.32
C TYR A 172 -11.98 -23.74 1.73
N GLY A 173 -12.84 -22.78 2.08
CA GLY A 173 -14.22 -22.72 1.61
C GLY A 173 -15.21 -23.26 2.63
N ASP A 174 -16.48 -23.19 2.26
CA ASP A 174 -17.62 -23.65 3.03
C ASP A 174 -18.56 -24.44 2.10
N GLU A 175 -19.64 -25.00 2.66
CA GLU A 175 -20.60 -25.81 1.90
C GLU A 175 -21.24 -25.07 0.72
N ALA A 176 -21.35 -23.73 0.80
CA ALA A 176 -21.98 -22.92 -0.25
C ALA A 176 -21.00 -22.56 -1.39
N SER A 177 -19.73 -22.30 -1.06
CA SER A 177 -18.71 -21.83 -2.01
C SER A 177 -17.86 -22.98 -2.58
N GLY A 178 -18.03 -24.19 -2.06
CA GLY A 178 -17.24 -25.37 -2.38
C GLY A 178 -15.88 -25.39 -1.67
N ILE A 179 -15.34 -26.60 -1.49
CA ILE A 179 -14.03 -26.82 -0.87
C ILE A 179 -12.91 -26.62 -1.93
N ARG A 180 -11.89 -25.83 -1.59
CA ARG A 180 -10.69 -25.58 -2.39
C ARG A 180 -9.44 -26.04 -1.63
N LEU A 181 -8.47 -26.58 -2.37
CA LEU A 181 -7.19 -27.08 -1.82
C LEU A 181 -6.10 -26.00 -1.71
N TYR A 182 -6.39 -24.79 -2.17
CA TYR A 182 -5.50 -23.64 -2.04
C TYR A 182 -6.31 -22.34 -1.98
N LYS A 183 -5.68 -21.31 -1.43
CA LYS A 183 -6.07 -19.91 -1.63
C LYS A 183 -4.93 -19.14 -2.25
N GLU A 184 -5.28 -18.17 -3.08
CA GLU A 184 -4.34 -17.19 -3.63
C GLU A 184 -4.36 -15.94 -2.76
N THR A 185 -3.18 -15.39 -2.50
CA THR A 185 -3.02 -14.11 -1.79
C THR A 185 -1.89 -13.32 -2.43
N SER A 186 -1.83 -12.03 -2.16
CA SER A 186 -0.72 -11.17 -2.56
C SER A 186 -0.14 -10.45 -1.35
N ILE A 187 1.18 -10.45 -1.21
CA ILE A 187 1.88 -9.66 -0.18
C ILE A 187 2.70 -8.57 -0.86
N ASN A 188 2.69 -7.39 -0.25
CA ASN A 188 3.56 -6.29 -0.65
C ASN A 188 4.98 -6.61 -0.20
N ILE A 189 5.92 -6.61 -1.15
CA ILE A 189 7.35 -6.91 -0.93
C ILE A 189 8.24 -5.67 -1.15
N SER A 190 7.61 -4.48 -1.23
CA SER A 190 8.30 -3.21 -1.41
C SER A 190 9.20 -2.90 -0.22
N GLY A 191 10.30 -2.19 -0.47
CA GLY A 191 11.06 -1.57 0.60
C GLY A 191 10.31 -0.40 1.23
N ASP A 192 10.66 -0.08 2.47
CA ASP A 192 10.17 1.11 3.19
C ASP A 192 10.96 2.37 2.78
N ASN A 193 11.18 2.55 1.48
CA ASN A 193 11.96 3.67 0.97
C ASN A 193 11.12 4.95 0.92
N TYR A 194 11.82 6.08 1.03
CA TYR A 194 11.26 7.42 0.85
C TYR A 194 12.12 8.18 -0.15
N PHE A 195 11.52 8.69 -1.22
CA PHE A 195 12.21 9.41 -2.29
C PHE A 195 11.64 10.79 -2.48
N TYR A 196 12.51 11.81 -2.51
CA TYR A 196 12.15 13.18 -2.86
C TYR A 196 12.62 13.51 -4.27
N PHE A 197 11.75 14.16 -5.04
CA PHE A 197 12.07 14.69 -6.35
C PHE A 197 12.83 16.02 -6.19
N ILE A 198 14.15 15.98 -6.29
CA ILE A 198 15.06 17.11 -6.08
C ILE A 198 16.00 17.20 -7.28
N ASP A 199 16.17 18.39 -7.85
CA ASP A 199 17.00 18.64 -9.02
C ASP A 199 16.66 17.72 -10.21
N SER A 200 15.36 17.60 -10.49
CA SER A 200 14.80 16.78 -11.58
C SER A 200 15.01 15.27 -11.46
N LYS A 201 15.37 14.76 -10.27
CA LYS A 201 15.54 13.31 -10.03
C LYS A 201 15.04 12.90 -8.65
N PHE A 202 14.64 11.64 -8.52
CA PHE A 202 14.32 11.07 -7.22
C PHE A 202 15.59 10.73 -6.44
N GLN A 203 15.62 11.14 -5.18
CA GLN A 203 16.73 10.89 -4.26
C GLN A 203 16.20 10.22 -3.00
N LYS A 204 16.82 9.11 -2.61
CA LYS A 204 16.43 8.37 -1.40
C LYS A 204 16.81 9.18 -0.17
N ILE A 205 15.85 9.43 0.70
CA ILE A 205 16.06 10.10 1.98
C ILE A 205 16.30 9.02 3.06
N SER A 206 17.32 9.21 3.88
CA SER A 206 17.58 8.29 5.01
C SER A 206 16.52 8.48 6.10
N SER A 207 16.06 7.38 6.71
CA SER A 207 15.06 7.37 7.78
C SER A 207 15.38 8.27 8.99
N LYS A 208 16.64 8.70 9.18
CA LYS A 208 17.06 9.60 10.27
C LYS A 208 16.48 11.02 10.21
N SER A 209 15.82 11.43 9.12
CA SER A 209 15.30 12.81 8.98
C SER A 209 13.84 12.98 9.37
N LYS A 210 13.11 11.90 9.71
CA LYS A 210 11.70 11.99 10.13
C LYS A 210 11.51 12.10 11.65
N ASP A 211 12.55 11.79 12.43
CA ASP A 211 12.54 11.87 13.90
C ASP A 211 13.11 13.20 14.44
N LYS A 212 13.11 14.27 13.64
CA LYS A 212 13.60 15.59 14.04
C LYS A 212 12.57 16.68 13.82
#